data_AF-A0A954R6J3-F1
#
_entry.id   AF-A0A954R6J3-F1
#
_cell.length_a   1.000
_cell.length_b   1.000
_cell.length_c   1.000
_cell.angle_alpha   90.00
_cell.angle_beta   90.00
_cell.angle_gamma   90.00
#
_symmetry.space_group_name_H-M   'P 1'
#
loop_
_entity.id
_entity.type
_entity.pdbx_description
1 polymer ?
#
loop_
_entity_poly.entity_id
_entity_poly.type
_entity_poly.pdbx_seq_one_letter_code
_entity_poly.pdbx_strand_id
1 'polypeptide(L)'
;SYLYLKPSEGDGAGIKGWYRYDLDQGQKLGLRRLGRTNWQESLAPEGSYCKHAADCNNQGMIHIMGDVGVQCVGDWACNADNTCSFECGTVGTEIWPINSTKLVAQNHGGGFTPPPPAGSNCAFGAAKYTLDVATKSLDWEVCEFVDWNTPMTMATGHKTLTANEYATVEAGVKQVAISTQDMCGADKPMLSISVTTPAGTKEYQDDFYACNGGNHTYVSNIEAVFGAMREVTK
;
A
#
# COMPACT_ATOMS: atom_id res chain seq x y z
N SER A 1 -29.38 -11.99 -2.94
CA SER A 1 -28.14 -12.23 -3.69
C SER A 1 -27.32 -13.31 -2.99
N TYR A 2 -26.45 -14.01 -3.70
CA TYR A 2 -25.62 -15.09 -3.15
C TYR A 2 -24.15 -14.71 -3.22
N LEU A 3 -23.37 -15.08 -2.20
CA LEU A 3 -21.92 -14.91 -2.16
C LEU A 3 -21.27 -16.30 -2.15
N TYR A 4 -20.14 -16.44 -2.84
CA TYR A 4 -19.35 -17.67 -2.88
C TYR A 4 -18.13 -17.52 -1.96
N LEU A 5 -18.01 -18.40 -0.97
CA LEU A 5 -16.85 -18.44 -0.07
C LEU A 5 -16.03 -19.70 -0.33
N LYS A 6 -14.72 -19.53 -0.51
CA LYS A 6 -13.76 -20.63 -0.58
C LYS A 6 -13.25 -20.99 0.83
N PRO A 7 -12.88 -22.26 1.07
CA PRO A 7 -12.29 -22.66 2.34
C PRO A 7 -10.87 -22.09 2.52
N SER A 8 -10.48 -21.94 3.79
CA SER A 8 -9.11 -21.69 4.23
C SER A 8 -8.15 -22.75 3.68
N GLU A 9 -6.89 -22.35 3.49
CA GLU A 9 -5.83 -23.29 3.14
C GLU A 9 -5.71 -24.36 4.26
N GLY A 10 -6.06 -25.60 3.94
CA GLY A 10 -6.06 -26.74 4.87
C GLY A 10 -7.43 -27.41 5.11
N ASP A 11 -8.56 -26.77 4.80
CA ASP A 11 -9.91 -27.26 5.19
C ASP A 11 -10.55 -28.29 4.24
N GLY A 12 -9.75 -28.90 3.35
CA GLY A 12 -10.18 -29.87 2.35
C GLY A 12 -10.94 -29.23 1.18
N ALA A 13 -10.65 -29.67 -0.04
CA ALA A 13 -11.31 -29.14 -1.23
C ALA A 13 -12.82 -29.48 -1.22
N GLY A 14 -13.68 -28.46 -1.11
CA GLY A 14 -15.14 -28.66 -1.17
C GLY A 14 -15.96 -27.42 -0.91
N ILE A 15 -17.09 -27.31 -1.60
CA ILE A 15 -18.06 -26.21 -1.47
C ILE A 15 -18.75 -26.32 -0.11
N LYS A 16 -18.57 -25.32 0.77
CA LYS A 16 -19.24 -25.30 2.08
C LYS A 16 -20.68 -24.77 1.98
N GLY A 17 -21.14 -24.21 0.86
CA GLY A 17 -22.58 -24.09 0.57
C GLY A 17 -23.02 -22.70 0.14
N TRP A 18 -24.34 -22.53 0.06
CA TRP A 18 -24.99 -21.31 -0.42
C TRP A 18 -25.30 -20.39 0.75
N TYR A 19 -24.81 -19.16 0.68
CA TYR A 19 -25.08 -18.13 1.67
C TYR A 19 -26.01 -17.10 1.06
N ARG A 20 -27.13 -16.86 1.75
CA ARG A 20 -27.94 -15.69 1.49
C ARG A 20 -27.35 -14.57 2.32
N TYR A 21 -27.05 -13.45 1.69
CA TYR A 21 -26.76 -12.22 2.41
C TYR A 21 -27.95 -11.29 2.34
N ASP A 22 -28.22 -10.63 3.46
CA ASP A 22 -29.11 -9.48 3.55
C ASP A 22 -28.27 -8.30 4.02
N LEU A 23 -28.44 -7.15 3.36
CA LEU A 23 -27.87 -5.88 3.78
C LEU A 23 -28.94 -5.23 4.66
N ASP A 24 -28.74 -5.26 5.97
CA ASP A 24 -29.67 -4.57 6.87
C ASP A 24 -29.51 -3.05 6.71
N GLN A 25 -30.49 -2.26 7.17
CA GLN A 25 -30.58 -0.79 7.01
C GLN A 25 -29.46 0.02 7.72
N GLY A 26 -28.28 -0.56 7.89
CA GLY A 26 -27.09 0.04 8.51
C GLY A 26 -25.76 -0.47 7.95
N GLN A 27 -25.71 -0.93 6.69
CA GLN A 27 -24.47 -1.26 5.96
C GLN A 27 -23.67 -2.48 6.50
N LYS A 28 -24.28 -3.39 7.25
CA LYS A 28 -23.64 -4.67 7.64
C LYS A 28 -24.00 -5.78 6.65
N LEU A 29 -23.00 -6.51 6.16
CA LEU A 29 -23.20 -7.74 5.39
C LEU A 29 -23.41 -8.90 6.38
N GLY A 30 -24.66 -9.33 6.55
CA GLY A 30 -24.99 -10.53 7.33
C GLY A 30 -25.00 -11.77 6.43
N LEU A 31 -24.18 -12.78 6.73
CA LEU A 31 -24.29 -14.08 6.05
C LEU A 31 -25.12 -15.05 6.89
N ARG A 32 -26.15 -15.63 6.28
CA ARG A 32 -26.91 -16.74 6.86
C ARG A 32 -26.77 -17.98 5.98
N ARG A 33 -26.20 -19.06 6.53
CA ARG A 33 -26.13 -20.37 5.87
C ARG A 33 -27.43 -21.12 6.09
N LEU A 34 -28.05 -21.60 5.01
CA LEU A 34 -29.30 -22.36 5.10
C LEU A 34 -28.99 -23.87 5.26
N GLY A 35 -29.34 -24.46 6.42
CA GLY A 35 -29.63 -25.90 6.51
C GLY A 35 -28.56 -26.90 6.98
N ARG A 36 -27.58 -26.56 7.86
CA ARG A 36 -26.72 -27.57 8.56
C ARG A 36 -26.33 -27.14 9.97
N THR A 37 -26.19 -28.11 10.89
CA THR A 37 -25.95 -27.96 12.34
C THR A 37 -24.47 -28.04 12.79
N ASN A 38 -23.54 -28.34 11.89
CA ASN A 38 -22.13 -28.57 12.24
C ASN A 38 -21.28 -27.43 11.68
N TRP A 39 -21.14 -26.36 12.47
CA TRP A 39 -20.40 -25.14 12.15
C TRP A 39 -18.90 -25.31 12.45
N GLN A 40 -18.05 -24.65 11.65
CA GLN A 40 -16.63 -24.43 11.95
C GLN A 40 -16.39 -22.92 11.86
N GLU A 41 -15.74 -22.36 12.88
CA GLU A 41 -15.59 -20.91 13.10
C GLU A 41 -14.54 -20.24 12.20
N SER A 42 -13.80 -20.99 11.39
CA SER A 42 -12.76 -20.45 10.50
C SER A 42 -13.31 -20.21 9.09
N LEU A 43 -13.67 -18.97 8.77
CA LEU A 43 -13.77 -18.51 7.38
C LEU A 43 -12.48 -17.75 7.05
N ALA A 44 -11.76 -18.19 6.02
CA ALA A 44 -10.63 -17.42 5.52
C ALA A 44 -11.13 -16.19 4.75
N PRO A 45 -10.59 -14.99 5.04
CA PRO A 45 -10.94 -13.77 4.34
C PRO A 45 -10.24 -13.72 2.97
N GLU A 46 -10.72 -14.49 1.99
CA GLU A 46 -10.31 -14.30 0.59
C GLU A 46 -11.46 -13.68 -0.20
N GLY A 47 -11.31 -12.39 -0.55
CA GLY A 47 -12.16 -11.72 -1.54
C GLY A 47 -13.50 -11.21 -1.02
N SER A 48 -13.52 -10.42 0.06
CA SER A 48 -14.71 -9.70 0.50
C SER A 48 -14.98 -8.51 -0.44
N TYR A 49 -15.86 -8.70 -1.43
CA TYR A 49 -16.25 -7.65 -2.37
C TYR A 49 -17.51 -6.92 -1.91
N CYS A 50 -17.46 -5.59 -1.93
CA CYS A 50 -18.66 -4.77 -1.81
C CYS A 50 -19.41 -4.71 -3.16
N LYS A 51 -20.74 -4.69 -3.12
CA LYS A 51 -21.59 -4.78 -4.32
C LYS A 51 -21.53 -3.51 -5.18
N HIS A 52 -21.33 -2.34 -4.58
CA HIS A 52 -21.20 -1.06 -5.27
C HIS A 52 -20.08 -0.22 -4.65
N ALA A 53 -19.30 0.51 -5.47
CA ALA A 53 -18.25 1.42 -5.00
C ALA A 53 -18.74 2.51 -4.03
N ALA A 54 -20.02 2.90 -4.15
CA ALA A 54 -20.68 3.84 -3.25
C ALA A 54 -20.75 3.34 -1.79
N ASP A 55 -20.80 2.03 -1.60
CA ASP A 55 -20.85 1.40 -0.27
C ASP A 55 -19.50 1.56 0.48
N CYS A 56 -18.40 1.69 -0.27
CA CYS A 56 -17.06 1.94 0.25
C CYS A 56 -16.77 3.45 0.43
N ASN A 57 -17.38 4.29 -0.42
CA ASN A 57 -17.19 5.75 -0.43
C ASN A 57 -17.71 6.44 0.84
N ASN A 58 -18.85 6.00 1.39
CA ASN A 58 -19.41 6.62 2.60
C ASN A 58 -18.58 6.34 3.87
N GLN A 59 -17.60 5.43 3.81
CA GLN A 59 -16.76 5.05 4.95
C GLN A 59 -15.26 5.29 4.72
N GLY A 60 -14.85 5.84 3.56
CA GLY A 60 -13.44 6.14 3.24
C GLY A 60 -12.58 4.90 2.94
N MET A 61 -13.19 3.80 2.47
CA MET A 61 -12.58 2.47 2.46
C MET A 61 -12.30 1.91 1.06
N ILE A 62 -11.71 2.71 0.17
CA ILE A 62 -11.44 2.25 -1.19
C ILE A 62 -10.02 1.69 -1.30
N HIS A 63 -9.93 0.38 -1.58
CA HIS A 63 -8.82 -0.20 -2.33
C HIS A 63 -9.27 -0.40 -3.77
N ILE A 64 -8.79 0.46 -4.69
CA ILE A 64 -9.01 0.24 -6.12
C ILE A 64 -7.94 -0.74 -6.61
N MET A 65 -8.36 -1.97 -6.94
CA MET A 65 -7.53 -2.94 -7.65
C MET A 65 -8.07 -3.10 -9.08
N GLY A 66 -7.77 -2.14 -9.97
CA GLY A 66 -8.01 -2.25 -11.42
C GLY A 66 -9.34 -2.89 -11.81
N ASP A 67 -9.30 -3.84 -12.75
CA ASP A 67 -10.47 -4.54 -13.32
C ASP A 67 -11.19 -5.51 -12.35
N VAL A 68 -10.74 -5.64 -11.09
CA VAL A 68 -11.20 -6.69 -10.16
C VAL A 68 -12.25 -6.20 -9.14
N GLY A 69 -12.69 -4.94 -9.25
CA GLY A 69 -13.73 -4.37 -8.38
C GLY A 69 -13.23 -3.89 -7.02
N VAL A 70 -14.08 -3.17 -6.29
CA VAL A 70 -13.72 -2.54 -5.01
C VAL A 70 -13.63 -3.61 -3.92
N GLN A 71 -12.44 -3.77 -3.35
CA GLN A 71 -12.24 -4.65 -2.19
C GLN A 71 -12.51 -3.88 -0.90
N CYS A 72 -13.42 -4.41 -0.08
CA CYS A 72 -13.63 -3.94 1.27
C CYS A 72 -12.63 -4.66 2.17
N VAL A 73 -11.67 -3.91 2.72
CA VAL A 73 -10.74 -4.43 3.74
C VAL A 73 -11.53 -4.58 5.04
N GLY A 74 -11.56 -5.76 5.63
CA GLY A 74 -12.33 -6.04 6.85
C GLY A 74 -12.23 -7.50 7.26
N ASP A 75 -12.75 -7.80 8.44
CA ASP A 75 -12.72 -9.14 9.03
C ASP A 75 -14.13 -9.69 9.23
N TRP A 76 -14.24 -11.01 9.14
CA TRP A 76 -15.47 -11.73 9.48
C TRP A 76 -15.51 -11.97 10.99
N ALA A 77 -16.54 -11.46 11.66
CA ALA A 77 -16.86 -11.78 13.04
C ALA A 77 -18.11 -12.67 13.09
N CYS A 78 -18.01 -13.85 13.68
CA CYS A 78 -19.12 -14.79 13.83
C CYS A 78 -19.54 -14.91 15.29
N ASN A 79 -20.85 -14.95 15.56
CA ASN A 79 -21.40 -15.15 16.90
C ASN A 79 -21.91 -16.58 17.12
N ALA A 80 -22.21 -16.91 18.39
CA ALA A 80 -22.70 -18.23 18.81
C ALA A 80 -24.04 -18.64 18.15
N ASP A 81 -24.79 -17.69 17.61
CA ASP A 81 -26.04 -17.93 16.88
C ASP A 81 -25.82 -18.24 15.39
N ASN A 82 -24.58 -18.52 14.97
CA ASN A 82 -24.18 -18.76 13.58
C ASN A 82 -24.49 -17.58 12.65
N THR A 83 -24.46 -16.37 13.18
CA THR A 83 -24.53 -15.15 12.38
C THR A 83 -23.12 -14.60 12.24
N CYS A 84 -22.63 -14.52 11.00
CA CYS A 84 -21.39 -13.83 10.70
C CYS A 84 -21.72 -12.45 10.13
N SER A 85 -21.14 -11.42 10.74
CA SER A 85 -21.10 -10.07 10.19
C SER A 85 -19.70 -9.80 9.66
N PHE A 86 -19.63 -9.35 8.42
CA PHE A 86 -18.41 -8.69 7.95
C PHE A 86 -18.44 -7.26 8.49
N GLU A 87 -17.50 -6.94 9.38
CA GLU A 87 -17.24 -5.54 9.69
C GLU A 87 -16.17 -5.09 8.70
N CYS A 88 -16.56 -4.18 7.83
CA CYS A 88 -15.57 -3.45 7.05
C CYS A 88 -14.66 -2.76 8.06
N GLY A 89 -13.39 -3.19 8.10
CA GLY A 89 -12.39 -2.47 8.86
C GLY A 89 -12.20 -1.12 8.17
N THR A 90 -11.84 -0.10 8.92
CA THR A 90 -11.20 1.06 8.29
C THR A 90 -10.07 0.50 7.42
N VAL A 91 -10.08 0.76 6.10
CA VAL A 91 -8.85 0.64 5.32
C VAL A 91 -7.83 1.41 6.14
N GLY A 92 -6.81 0.72 6.64
CA GLY A 92 -5.81 1.37 7.45
C GLY A 92 -5.32 2.58 6.66
N THR A 93 -5.72 3.78 7.07
CA THR A 93 -5.21 5.02 6.52
C THR A 93 -3.72 5.16 6.86
N GLU A 94 -3.25 4.31 7.77
CA GLU A 94 -1.87 4.09 8.10
C GLU A 94 -1.13 3.46 6.91
N ILE A 95 -0.32 4.29 6.26
CA ILE A 95 0.58 3.90 5.18
C ILE A 95 1.67 2.94 5.68
N TRP A 96 2.03 3.02 6.96
CA TRP A 96 3.09 2.25 7.59
C TRP A 96 2.58 1.41 8.77
N PRO A 97 1.84 0.32 8.50
CA PRO A 97 1.31 -0.53 9.56
C PRO A 97 2.44 -1.25 10.32
N ILE A 98 2.17 -1.61 11.58
CA ILE A 98 3.15 -2.24 12.48
C ILE A 98 3.74 -3.56 11.94
N ASN A 99 3.02 -4.27 11.06
CA ASN A 99 3.46 -5.52 10.43
C ASN A 99 4.19 -5.30 9.09
N SER A 100 4.61 -4.08 8.77
CA SER A 100 5.40 -3.78 7.58
C SER A 100 6.72 -4.55 7.60
N THR A 101 7.05 -5.22 6.51
CA THR A 101 8.27 -6.02 6.35
C THR A 101 9.30 -5.34 5.48
N LYS A 102 8.86 -4.46 4.56
CA LYS A 102 9.74 -3.78 3.61
C LYS A 102 9.20 -2.41 3.23
N LEU A 103 10.11 -1.46 3.04
CA LEU A 103 9.85 -0.17 2.41
C LEU A 103 10.77 -0.02 1.20
N VAL A 104 10.22 0.39 0.06
CA VAL A 104 10.99 0.86 -1.09
C VAL A 104 10.61 2.31 -1.35
N ALA A 105 11.56 3.24 -1.31
CA ALA A 105 11.34 4.64 -1.68
C ALA A 105 12.13 4.95 -2.95
N GLN A 106 11.45 5.45 -3.99
CA GLN A 106 12.04 5.69 -5.30
C GLN A 106 11.77 7.11 -5.78
N ASN A 107 12.85 7.82 -6.07
CA ASN A 107 12.86 9.04 -6.85
C ASN A 107 13.26 8.66 -8.27
N HIS A 108 12.35 8.84 -9.22
CA HIS A 108 12.56 8.45 -10.63
C HIS A 108 13.54 9.38 -11.37
N GLY A 109 13.97 10.47 -10.72
CA GLY A 109 14.85 11.48 -11.28
C GLY A 109 14.14 12.41 -12.28
N GLY A 110 14.92 13.33 -12.85
CA GLY A 110 14.43 14.31 -13.83
C GLY A 110 13.77 15.51 -13.18
N GLY A 111 12.58 15.87 -13.66
CA GLY A 111 11.95 17.18 -13.43
C GLY A 111 12.39 18.21 -14.46
N PHE A 112 12.36 19.50 -14.11
CA PHE A 112 12.79 20.57 -15.00
C PHE A 112 14.30 20.79 -14.92
N THR A 113 15.03 19.81 -15.44
CA THR A 113 16.49 19.81 -15.47
C THR A 113 17.02 19.65 -16.89
N PRO A 114 18.22 20.16 -17.21
CA PRO A 114 18.90 19.84 -18.46
C PRO A 114 19.00 18.32 -18.70
N PRO A 115 19.10 17.88 -19.96
CA PRO A 115 19.38 16.47 -20.24
C PRO A 115 20.72 16.06 -19.59
N PRO A 116 20.82 14.83 -19.06
CA PRO A 116 22.08 14.34 -18.50
C PRO A 116 23.23 14.41 -19.51
N PRO A 117 24.48 14.68 -19.06
CA PRO A 117 25.65 14.67 -19.94
C PRO A 117 25.80 13.33 -20.67
N ALA A 118 26.37 13.35 -21.87
CA ALA A 118 26.58 12.15 -22.66
C ALA A 118 27.39 11.10 -21.89
N GLY A 119 26.91 9.86 -21.86
CA GLY A 119 27.52 8.76 -21.11
C GLY A 119 26.97 8.56 -19.69
N SER A 120 26.06 9.41 -19.23
CA SER A 120 25.36 9.22 -17.95
C SER A 120 24.53 7.93 -17.96
N ASN A 121 24.50 7.20 -16.85
CA ASN A 121 23.70 5.98 -16.71
C ASN A 121 22.46 6.14 -15.79
N CYS A 122 22.24 7.35 -15.29
CA CYS A 122 21.12 7.71 -14.43
C CYS A 122 20.66 9.15 -14.68
N ALA A 123 19.42 9.45 -14.28
CA ALA A 123 18.86 10.79 -14.37
C ALA A 123 19.18 11.61 -13.11
N PHE A 124 19.30 12.93 -13.25
CA PHE A 124 19.55 13.82 -12.12
C PHE A 124 18.53 13.58 -10.99
N GLY A 125 19.04 13.43 -9.76
CA GLY A 125 18.22 13.20 -8.57
C GLY A 125 17.61 11.80 -8.46
N ALA A 126 17.80 10.91 -9.44
CA ALA A 126 17.31 9.54 -9.35
C ALA A 126 17.91 8.83 -8.12
N ALA A 127 17.06 8.19 -7.33
CA ALA A 127 17.47 7.47 -6.15
C ALA A 127 16.49 6.36 -5.81
N LYS A 128 16.97 5.28 -5.21
CA LYS A 128 16.16 4.17 -4.71
C LYS A 128 16.71 3.72 -3.37
N TYR A 129 15.84 3.60 -2.39
CA TYR A 129 16.15 3.13 -1.04
C TYR A 129 15.29 1.90 -0.76
N THR A 130 15.90 0.83 -0.25
CA THR A 130 15.21 -0.41 0.12
C THR A 130 15.54 -0.75 1.58
N LEU A 131 14.55 -0.62 2.46
CA LEU A 131 14.67 -0.97 3.87
C LEU A 131 13.98 -2.31 4.13
N ASP A 132 14.73 -3.26 4.66
CA ASP A 132 14.21 -4.48 5.27
C ASP A 132 13.96 -4.24 6.76
N VAL A 133 12.71 -4.42 7.20
CA VAL A 133 12.29 -4.07 8.56
C VAL A 133 12.77 -5.07 9.59
N ALA A 134 12.95 -6.35 9.22
CA ALA A 134 13.36 -7.38 10.16
C ALA A 134 14.85 -7.25 10.50
N THR A 135 15.68 -7.07 9.48
CA THR A 135 17.15 -6.97 9.60
C THR A 135 17.62 -5.54 9.85
N LYS A 136 16.76 -4.53 9.66
CA LYS A 136 17.11 -3.11 9.67
C LYS A 136 18.18 -2.78 8.63
N SER A 137 18.25 -3.57 7.56
CA SER A 137 19.16 -3.34 6.44
C SER A 137 18.59 -2.29 5.50
N LEU A 138 19.38 -1.30 5.16
CA LEU A 138 19.09 -0.30 4.15
C LEU A 138 20.08 -0.43 3.00
N ASP A 139 19.55 -0.76 1.81
CA ASP A 139 20.27 -0.71 0.55
C ASP A 139 19.85 0.56 -0.20
N TRP A 140 20.79 1.21 -0.88
CA TRP A 140 20.47 2.38 -1.70
C TRP A 140 21.24 2.44 -3.01
N GLU A 141 20.62 3.12 -3.97
CA GLU A 141 21.17 3.50 -5.26
C GLU A 141 20.88 5.01 -5.40
N VAL A 142 21.89 5.85 -5.61
CA VAL A 142 21.73 7.30 -5.79
C VAL A 142 22.55 7.75 -7.00
N CYS A 143 21.94 8.53 -7.87
CA CYS A 143 22.62 9.11 -9.02
C CYS A 143 23.56 10.22 -8.56
N GLU A 144 24.86 9.99 -8.66
CA GLU A 144 25.87 10.98 -8.30
C GLU A 144 25.94 12.08 -9.35
N PHE A 145 25.89 13.31 -8.87
CA PHE A 145 26.01 14.51 -9.67
C PHE A 145 27.20 15.34 -9.19
N VAL A 146 28.15 15.59 -10.08
CA VAL A 146 29.28 16.48 -9.84
C VAL A 146 29.03 17.83 -10.50
N ASP A 147 28.80 17.83 -11.82
CA ASP A 147 28.44 18.99 -12.62
C ASP A 147 27.74 18.58 -13.94
N TRP A 148 27.32 19.56 -14.73
CA TRP A 148 26.64 19.34 -16.03
C TRP A 148 27.60 19.01 -17.20
N ASN A 149 28.89 18.79 -16.94
CA ASN A 149 29.87 18.35 -17.94
C ASN A 149 30.38 16.93 -17.68
N THR A 150 30.10 16.38 -16.51
CA THR A 150 30.56 15.07 -16.05
C THR A 150 29.41 14.05 -16.16
N PRO A 151 29.61 12.90 -16.81
CA PRO A 151 28.61 11.83 -16.86
C PRO A 151 28.17 11.42 -15.44
N MET A 152 26.86 11.38 -15.21
CA MET A 152 26.29 10.95 -13.94
C MET A 152 26.34 9.42 -13.82
N THR A 153 26.70 8.93 -12.63
CA THR A 153 26.81 7.50 -12.35
C THR A 153 26.01 7.10 -11.14
N MET A 154 25.35 5.95 -11.21
CA MET A 154 24.67 5.36 -10.05
C MET A 154 25.72 4.88 -9.03
N ALA A 155 25.72 5.47 -7.85
CA ALA A 155 26.42 4.93 -6.69
C ALA A 155 25.48 4.04 -5.88
N THR A 156 26.02 2.94 -5.36
CA THR A 156 25.27 2.01 -4.53
C THR A 156 25.89 1.93 -3.13
N GLY A 157 25.07 1.61 -2.15
CA GLY A 157 25.53 1.40 -0.79
C GLY A 157 24.59 0.54 0.03
N HIS A 158 25.09 0.14 1.20
CA HIS A 158 24.40 -0.73 2.12
C HIS A 158 24.80 -0.39 3.55
N LYS A 159 23.83 -0.43 4.47
CA LYS A 159 24.05 -0.17 5.90
C LYS A 159 22.99 -0.86 6.73
N THR A 160 23.39 -1.55 7.80
CA THR A 160 22.46 -1.90 8.88
C THR A 160 22.24 -0.69 9.77
N LEU A 161 20.99 -0.25 9.89
CA LEU A 161 20.62 0.92 10.67
C LEU A 161 20.70 0.62 12.17
N THR A 162 21.21 1.59 12.92
CA THR A 162 21.05 1.63 14.38
C THR A 162 19.59 1.86 14.75
N ALA A 163 19.23 1.62 16.01
CA ALA A 163 17.86 1.87 16.49
C ALA A 163 17.41 3.32 16.27
N ASN A 164 18.32 4.29 16.48
CA ASN A 164 18.01 5.71 16.29
C ASN A 164 17.80 6.05 14.80
N GLU A 165 18.67 5.53 13.92
CA GLU A 165 18.52 5.75 12.47
C GLU A 165 17.24 5.11 11.92
N TYR A 166 16.90 3.91 12.38
CA TYR A 166 15.64 3.27 12.02
C TYR A 166 14.43 4.09 12.52
N ALA A 167 14.48 4.62 13.74
CA ALA A 167 13.43 5.50 14.27
C ALA A 167 13.28 6.79 13.45
N THR A 168 14.39 7.37 12.96
CA THR A 168 14.35 8.51 12.02
C THR A 168 13.61 8.17 10.73
N VAL A 169 13.92 7.01 10.13
CA VAL A 169 13.22 6.55 8.92
C VAL A 169 11.74 6.30 9.21
N GLU A 170 11.41 5.59 10.28
CA GLU A 170 10.03 5.30 10.67
C GLU A 170 9.21 6.59 10.90
N ALA A 171 9.79 7.58 11.58
CA ALA A 171 9.16 8.88 11.79
C ALA A 171 8.91 9.64 10.48
N GLY A 172 9.77 9.47 9.46
CA GLY A 172 9.56 10.01 8.13
C GLY A 172 8.36 9.37 7.42
N VAL A 173 8.23 8.05 7.47
CA VAL A 173 7.11 7.33 6.82
C VAL A 173 5.78 7.60 7.51
N LYS A 174 5.77 7.73 8.84
CA LYS A 174 4.56 8.04 9.63
C LYS A 174 4.00 9.44 9.37
N GLN A 175 4.74 10.34 8.71
CA GLN A 175 4.24 11.66 8.27
C GLN A 175 3.48 11.61 6.94
N VAL A 176 3.63 10.52 6.18
CA VAL A 176 2.96 10.36 4.90
C VAL A 176 1.48 10.10 5.16
N ALA A 177 0.61 10.78 4.41
CA ALA A 177 -0.83 10.63 4.52
C ALA A 177 -1.48 10.53 3.14
N ILE A 178 -2.55 9.73 3.02
CA ILE A 178 -3.35 9.66 1.79
C ILE A 178 -3.84 11.05 1.43
N SER A 179 -3.55 11.48 0.20
CA SER A 179 -3.95 12.80 -0.28
C SER A 179 -5.33 12.77 -0.89
N THR A 180 -6.02 13.90 -0.77
CA THR A 180 -7.30 14.19 -1.45
C THR A 180 -7.14 15.26 -2.52
N GLN A 181 -5.91 15.68 -2.78
CA GLN A 181 -5.62 16.66 -3.83
C GLN A 181 -5.87 16.07 -5.21
N ASP A 182 -6.20 16.94 -6.16
CA ASP A 182 -6.45 16.64 -7.57
C ASP A 182 -5.59 17.50 -8.50
N MET A 183 -4.55 18.14 -7.97
CA MET A 183 -3.72 19.08 -8.71
C MET A 183 -2.66 18.41 -9.60
N CYS A 184 -2.28 19.10 -10.68
CA CYS A 184 -1.11 18.78 -11.51
C CYS A 184 0.01 19.77 -11.22
N GLY A 185 1.02 19.32 -10.51
CA GLY A 185 2.32 19.96 -10.53
C GLY A 185 3.10 19.63 -11.81
N ALA A 186 4.05 20.50 -12.16
CA ALA A 186 5.04 20.26 -13.21
C ALA A 186 6.45 20.35 -12.61
N ASP A 187 7.46 19.88 -13.36
CA ASP A 187 8.86 20.24 -13.11
C ASP A 187 9.54 19.60 -11.87
N LYS A 188 8.82 18.83 -11.06
CA LYS A 188 9.38 17.96 -10.00
C LYS A 188 9.79 16.60 -10.60
N PRO A 189 10.64 15.81 -9.94
CA PRO A 189 10.70 14.37 -10.21
C PRO A 189 9.50 13.64 -9.58
N MET A 190 9.08 12.53 -10.20
CA MET A 190 8.10 11.64 -9.59
C MET A 190 8.72 10.92 -8.38
N LEU A 191 8.02 10.95 -7.25
CA LEU A 191 8.37 10.19 -6.06
C LEU A 191 7.33 9.09 -5.84
N SER A 192 7.79 7.90 -5.48
CA SER A 192 6.92 6.81 -5.05
C SER A 192 7.49 6.07 -3.85
N ILE A 193 6.60 5.47 -3.06
CA ILE A 193 6.96 4.53 -2.01
C ILE A 193 6.12 3.26 -2.16
N SER A 194 6.72 2.11 -1.86
CA SER A 194 6.02 0.83 -1.77
C SER A 194 6.22 0.22 -0.41
N VAL A 195 5.12 -0.14 0.24
CA VAL A 195 5.10 -0.77 1.57
C VAL A 195 4.64 -2.21 1.41
N THR A 196 5.47 -3.15 1.87
CA THR A 196 5.15 -4.57 1.90
C THR A 196 4.76 -4.99 3.31
N THR A 197 3.66 -5.74 3.40
CA THR A 197 3.19 -6.45 4.59
C THR A 197 2.98 -7.93 4.24
N PRO A 198 2.68 -8.82 5.21
CA PRO A 198 2.27 -10.18 4.89
C PRO A 198 1.04 -10.29 3.98
N ALA A 199 0.18 -9.26 3.95
CA ALA A 199 -1.00 -9.22 3.09
C ALA A 199 -0.70 -8.80 1.64
N GLY A 200 0.51 -8.29 1.35
CA GLY A 200 0.92 -7.86 0.02
C GLY A 200 1.70 -6.55 0.01
N THR A 201 1.94 -6.03 -1.20
CA THR A 201 2.63 -4.75 -1.40
C THR A 201 1.66 -3.71 -1.94
N LYS A 202 1.68 -2.51 -1.37
CA LYS A 202 0.97 -1.34 -1.88
C LYS A 202 1.94 -0.24 -2.27
N GLU A 203 1.73 0.32 -3.44
CA GLU A 203 2.45 1.49 -3.96
C GLU A 203 1.64 2.77 -3.72
N TYR A 204 2.36 3.83 -3.39
CA TYR A 204 1.87 5.19 -3.21
C TYR A 204 2.73 6.16 -4.02
N GLN A 205 2.10 7.19 -4.57
CA GLN A 205 2.75 8.19 -5.41
C GLN A 205 2.55 9.59 -4.85
N ASP A 206 3.48 10.49 -5.18
CA ASP A 206 3.43 11.90 -4.82
C ASP A 206 2.16 12.58 -5.33
N ASP A 207 1.41 13.23 -4.43
CA ASP A 207 0.19 13.95 -4.77
C ASP A 207 0.41 15.19 -5.63
N PHE A 208 1.66 15.62 -5.80
CA PHE A 208 2.04 16.59 -6.83
C PHE A 208 1.62 16.15 -8.25
N TYR A 209 1.38 14.85 -8.48
CA TYR A 209 0.90 14.30 -9.75
C TYR A 209 -0.50 13.70 -9.68
N ALA A 210 -1.31 14.08 -8.68
CA ALA A 210 -2.61 13.45 -8.43
C ALA A 210 -3.58 13.53 -9.62
N CYS A 211 -3.49 14.59 -10.43
CA CYS A 211 -4.32 14.77 -11.60
C CYS A 211 -4.09 13.75 -12.74
N ASN A 212 -2.97 13.02 -12.72
CA ASN A 212 -2.74 11.95 -13.71
C ASN A 212 -3.80 10.84 -13.56
N GLY A 213 -4.50 10.81 -12.42
CA GLY A 213 -5.65 9.96 -12.19
C GLY A 213 -5.29 8.48 -12.28
N GLY A 214 -6.20 7.68 -12.83
CA GLY A 214 -6.01 6.24 -12.98
C GLY A 214 -6.10 5.49 -11.65
N ASN A 215 -5.47 4.31 -11.62
CA ASN A 215 -5.55 3.38 -10.49
C ASN A 215 -4.43 3.59 -9.45
N HIS A 216 -4.03 4.84 -9.22
CA HIS A 216 -2.94 5.20 -8.30
C HIS A 216 -3.49 5.67 -6.96
N THR A 217 -2.73 5.43 -5.88
CA THR A 217 -3.00 6.01 -4.56
C THR A 217 -1.99 7.13 -4.32
N TYR A 218 -2.48 8.36 -4.19
CA TYR A 218 -1.64 9.53 -4.00
C TYR A 218 -1.48 9.89 -2.53
N VAL A 219 -0.31 10.41 -2.17
CA VAL A 219 0.07 10.73 -0.80
C VAL A 219 0.79 12.06 -0.69
N SER A 220 0.54 12.74 0.42
CA SER A 220 1.19 13.98 0.82
C SER A 220 2.40 13.70 1.72
N ASN A 221 3.32 14.66 1.81
CA ASN A 221 4.54 14.61 2.65
C ASN A 221 5.48 13.43 2.34
N ILE A 222 5.43 12.90 1.11
CA ILE A 222 6.27 11.75 0.72
C ILE A 222 7.77 12.08 0.79
N GLU A 223 8.14 13.35 0.68
CA GLU A 223 9.50 13.87 0.79
C GLU A 223 10.12 13.64 2.17
N ALA A 224 9.30 13.52 3.22
CA ALA A 224 9.78 13.21 4.56
C ALA A 224 10.53 11.87 4.60
N VAL A 225 10.05 10.88 3.83
CA VAL A 225 10.71 9.57 3.69
C VAL A 225 12.09 9.74 3.04
N PHE A 226 12.18 10.46 1.93
CA PHE A 226 13.45 10.69 1.24
C PHE A 226 14.43 11.55 2.05
N GLY A 227 13.91 12.52 2.82
CA GLY A 227 14.69 13.29 3.78
C GLY A 227 15.35 12.40 4.83
N ALA A 228 14.56 11.53 5.47
CA ALA A 228 15.04 10.60 6.48
C ALA A 228 16.03 9.57 5.91
N MET A 229 15.77 9.02 4.72
CA MET A 229 16.69 8.09 4.06
C MET A 229 18.04 8.75 3.77
N ARG A 230 18.05 9.96 3.22
CA ARG A 230 19.31 10.70 2.98
C ARG A 230 20.06 11.05 4.26
N GLU A 231 19.36 11.27 5.37
CA GLU A 231 19.99 11.55 6.65
C GLU A 231 20.82 10.37 7.16
N VAL A 232 20.29 9.14 7.02
CA VAL A 232 20.93 7.93 7.55
C VAL A 232 21.95 7.30 6.60
N THR A 233 22.01 7.73 5.33
CA THR A 233 22.98 7.27 4.32
C THR A 233 24.14 8.23 4.08
N LYS A 234 24.23 9.33 4.83
CA LYS A 234 25.46 10.16 4.88
C LYS A 234 26.53 9.47 5.72
#